data_AF-A0A8S3IBY8-F1
#
_entry.id   AF-A0A8S3IBY8-F1
#
_cell.length_a   1.000
_cell.length_b   1.000
_cell.length_c   1.000
_cell.angle_alpha   90.00
_cell.angle_beta   90.00
_cell.angle_gamma   90.00
#
_symmetry.space_group_name_H-M   'P 1'
#
loop_
_entity.id
_entity.type
_entity.pdbx_description
1 polymer ?
#
loop_
_entity_poly.entity_id
_entity_poly.type
_entity_poly.pdbx_seq_one_letter_code
_entity_poly.pdbx_strand_id
1 'polypeptide(L)'
;GVSHRIKRLHDLIESDLEYHQFDDFSPYDVSDVLKQYFRLLPECVFTAKLSPLFLHINNHFSNADKASMKINNERRLLALQYAILLLPDENRLVLHLLLSFLNDVSKHSKTNQMSAINLATCFAPTLFSFHSYNKLSSNGMPDVREIQEQRKAMDILAFMIDHVRSLFIVPAELHQACHFSYIEIGEPCTLEELSRRITDTAIISPTVNKSRRYLTNKRT
;
A
#
# COMPACT_ATOMS: atom_id res chain seq x y z
N GLY A 1 23.54 -4.38 -22.37
CA GLY A 1 22.14 -4.67 -22.75
C GLY A 1 21.17 -4.12 -21.72
N VAL A 2 19.86 -4.06 -22.02
CA VAL A 2 18.82 -3.45 -21.17
C VAL A 2 18.84 -4.01 -19.74
N SER A 3 18.87 -5.34 -19.59
CA SER A 3 18.92 -6.01 -18.28
C SER A 3 20.13 -5.60 -17.42
N HIS A 4 21.29 -5.36 -18.05
CA HIS A 4 22.48 -4.87 -17.32
C HIS A 4 22.30 -3.43 -16.83
N ARG A 5 21.56 -2.58 -17.55
CA ARG A 5 21.29 -1.20 -17.11
C ARG A 5 20.32 -1.18 -15.94
N ILE A 6 19.25 -1.98 -15.99
CA ILE A 6 18.29 -2.12 -14.88
C ILE A 6 19.00 -2.62 -13.62
N LYS A 7 19.84 -3.66 -13.76
CA LYS A 7 20.64 -4.16 -12.64
C LYS A 7 21.60 -3.10 -12.09
N ARG A 8 22.29 -2.35 -12.96
CA ARG A 8 23.16 -1.26 -12.54
C ARG A 8 22.39 -0.18 -11.76
N LEU A 9 21.20 0.21 -12.22
CA LEU A 9 20.37 1.20 -11.51
C LEU A 9 19.94 0.68 -10.14
N HIS A 10 19.51 -0.58 -10.06
CA HIS A 10 19.17 -1.23 -8.80
C HIS A 10 20.36 -1.20 -7.83
N ASP A 11 21.55 -1.62 -8.26
CA ASP A 11 22.75 -1.65 -7.41
C ASP A 11 23.15 -0.25 -6.91
N LEU A 12 22.94 0.80 -7.72
CA LEU A 12 23.18 2.19 -7.32
C LEU A 12 22.21 2.65 -6.21
N ILE A 13 20.91 2.38 -6.37
CA ILE A 13 19.88 2.75 -5.37
C ILE A 13 20.09 1.98 -4.06
N GLU A 14 20.45 0.70 -4.11
CA GLU A 14 20.71 -0.10 -2.91
C GLU A 14 21.98 0.34 -2.18
N SER A 15 22.97 0.88 -2.91
CA SER A 15 24.21 1.39 -2.31
C SER A 15 24.05 2.75 -1.63
N ASP A 16 23.07 3.55 -2.07
CA ASP A 16 22.81 4.91 -1.59
C ASP A 16 21.31 5.21 -1.62
N LEU A 17 20.70 5.28 -0.43
CA LEU A 17 19.29 5.60 -0.25
C LEU A 17 18.96 7.05 -0.66
N GLU A 18 19.96 7.91 -0.79
CA GLU A 18 19.82 9.29 -1.30
C GLU A 18 20.22 9.40 -2.79
N TYR A 19 20.20 8.30 -3.54
CA TYR A 19 20.45 8.34 -4.97
C TYR A 19 19.27 8.98 -5.74
N HIS A 20 19.54 10.10 -6.41
CA HIS A 20 18.53 10.85 -7.18
C HIS A 20 18.93 11.11 -8.65
N GLN A 21 20.00 10.50 -9.15
CA GLN A 21 20.54 10.74 -10.49
C GLN A 21 19.97 9.76 -11.52
N PHE A 22 18.88 10.14 -12.20
CA PHE A 22 18.20 9.25 -13.16
C PHE A 22 18.44 9.61 -14.64
N ASP A 23 19.20 10.66 -14.94
CA ASP A 23 19.36 11.20 -16.31
C ASP A 23 19.96 10.20 -17.33
N ASP A 24 20.77 9.26 -16.84
CA ASP A 24 21.40 8.21 -17.67
C ASP A 24 20.46 7.04 -17.99
N PHE A 25 19.25 7.02 -17.43
CA PHE A 25 18.31 5.90 -17.50
C PHE A 25 17.03 6.29 -18.21
N SER A 26 16.50 5.37 -19.02
CA SER A 26 15.20 5.59 -19.63
C SER A 26 14.08 5.44 -18.57
N PRO A 27 12.92 6.10 -18.75
CA PRO A 27 11.76 5.90 -17.88
C PRO A 27 11.32 4.43 -17.75
N TYR A 28 11.57 3.63 -18.79
CA TYR A 28 11.32 2.19 -18.78
C TYR A 28 12.26 1.44 -17.84
N ASP A 29 13.55 1.79 -17.82
CA ASP A 29 14.53 1.18 -16.91
C ASP A 29 14.13 1.49 -15.44
N VAL A 30 13.74 2.74 -15.15
CA VAL A 30 13.28 3.14 -13.80
C VAL A 30 11.97 2.42 -13.42
N SER A 31 11.02 2.31 -14.34
CA SER A 31 9.78 1.55 -14.12
C SER A 31 10.06 0.08 -13.80
N ASP A 32 11.00 -0.54 -14.51
CA ASP A 32 11.37 -1.93 -14.29
C ASP A 32 12.01 -2.15 -12.92
N VAL A 33 12.88 -1.23 -12.47
CA VAL A 33 13.42 -1.26 -11.10
C VAL A 33 12.32 -1.12 -10.05
N LEU A 34 11.38 -0.19 -10.23
CA LEU A 34 10.24 -0.03 -9.32
C LEU A 34 9.40 -1.31 -9.22
N LYS A 35 9.07 -1.93 -10.36
CA LYS A 35 8.33 -3.21 -10.37
C LYS A 35 9.17 -4.34 -9.77
N GLN A 36 10.49 -4.33 -9.96
CA GLN A 36 11.39 -5.32 -9.38
C GLN A 36 11.45 -5.19 -7.85
N TYR A 37 11.51 -3.98 -7.30
CA TYR A 37 11.47 -3.74 -5.86
C TYR A 37 10.27 -4.45 -5.20
N PHE A 38 9.06 -4.25 -5.74
CA PHE A 38 7.87 -4.93 -5.22
C PHE A 38 7.89 -6.45 -5.38
N ARG A 39 8.48 -6.97 -6.46
CA ARG A 39 8.66 -8.43 -6.65
C ARG A 39 9.67 -9.05 -5.70
N LEU A 40 10.62 -8.27 -5.19
CA LEU A 40 11.66 -8.72 -4.27
C LEU A 40 11.21 -8.66 -2.80
N LEU A 41 10.07 -8.03 -2.51
CA LEU A 41 9.50 -8.05 -1.16
C LEU A 41 9.21 -9.50 -0.73
N PRO A 42 9.42 -9.84 0.56
CA PRO A 42 9.15 -11.17 1.08
C PRO A 42 7.67 -11.57 0.95
N GLU A 43 6.78 -10.57 0.95
CA GLU A 43 5.36 -10.73 0.70
C GLU A 43 4.87 -9.59 -0.23
N CYS A 44 3.94 -9.91 -1.13
CA CYS A 44 3.33 -8.91 -2.01
C CYS A 44 2.51 -7.87 -1.21
N VAL A 45 2.32 -6.68 -1.77
CA VAL A 45 1.64 -5.55 -1.09
C VAL A 45 0.23 -5.90 -0.63
N PHE A 46 -0.55 -6.65 -1.44
CA PHE A 46 -1.90 -7.07 -1.07
C PHE A 46 -1.94 -8.27 -0.11
N THR A 47 -0.79 -8.78 0.32
CA THR A 47 -0.61 -9.99 1.14
C THR A 47 -1.17 -11.26 0.50
N ALA A 48 -0.62 -12.43 0.84
CA ALA A 48 -1.18 -13.69 0.37
C ALA A 48 -2.61 -13.88 0.90
N LYS A 49 -2.84 -13.53 2.17
CA LYS A 49 -4.12 -13.76 2.85
C LYS A 49 -5.25 -12.86 2.36
N LEU A 50 -4.95 -11.60 2.02
CA LEU A 50 -5.99 -10.63 1.61
C LEU A 50 -6.15 -10.55 0.09
N SER A 51 -5.18 -10.97 -0.72
CA SER A 51 -5.34 -10.98 -2.19
C SER A 51 -6.67 -11.60 -2.66
N PRO A 52 -7.13 -12.77 -2.17
CA PRO A 52 -8.42 -13.34 -2.55
C PRO A 52 -9.61 -12.46 -2.20
N LEU A 53 -9.57 -11.71 -1.09
CA LEU A 53 -10.64 -10.80 -0.68
C LEU A 53 -10.86 -9.71 -1.74
N PHE A 54 -9.78 -9.08 -2.21
CA PHE A 54 -9.87 -8.05 -3.25
C PHE A 54 -10.42 -8.62 -4.57
N LEU A 55 -10.04 -9.84 -4.94
CA LEU A 55 -10.58 -10.50 -6.15
C LEU A 55 -12.06 -10.87 -6.01
N HIS A 56 -12.50 -11.27 -4.81
CA HIS A 56 -13.91 -11.56 -4.53
C HIS A 56 -14.77 -10.29 -4.61
N ILE A 57 -14.29 -9.17 -4.06
CA ILE A 57 -14.96 -7.87 -4.20
C ILE A 57 -15.16 -7.54 -5.69
N ASN A 58 -14.14 -7.73 -6.52
CA ASN A 58 -14.27 -7.49 -7.96
C ASN A 58 -15.41 -8.30 -8.59
N ASN A 59 -15.47 -9.61 -8.32
CA ASN A 59 -16.49 -10.50 -8.91
C ASN A 59 -17.91 -10.11 -8.53
N HIS A 60 -18.10 -9.70 -7.28
CA HIS A 60 -19.42 -9.39 -6.76
C HIS A 60 -20.01 -8.14 -7.42
N PHE A 61 -19.17 -7.14 -7.74
CA PHE A 61 -19.64 -5.86 -8.25
C PHE A 61 -19.44 -5.66 -9.77
N SER A 62 -18.63 -6.47 -10.44
CA SER A 62 -18.33 -6.31 -11.87
C SER A 62 -19.39 -6.88 -12.83
N ASN A 63 -20.27 -7.76 -12.37
CA ASN A 63 -21.24 -8.47 -13.23
C ASN A 63 -22.63 -7.80 -13.30
N ALA A 64 -22.72 -6.53 -12.92
CA ALA A 64 -24.02 -5.88 -12.75
C ALA A 64 -24.51 -5.14 -14.00
N ASP A 65 -25.83 -5.06 -14.11
CA ASP A 65 -26.52 -4.30 -15.16
C ASP A 65 -26.08 -2.83 -15.18
N LYS A 66 -25.95 -2.26 -16.40
CA LYS A 66 -25.50 -0.87 -16.62
C LYS A 66 -26.34 0.16 -15.84
N ALA A 67 -27.63 -0.10 -15.65
CA ALA A 67 -28.53 0.77 -14.89
C ALA A 67 -28.15 0.91 -13.41
N SER A 68 -27.54 -0.12 -12.82
CA SER A 68 -27.13 -0.16 -11.41
C SER A 68 -25.62 0.06 -11.22
N MET A 69 -24.88 0.36 -12.29
CA MET A 69 -23.42 0.43 -12.28
C MET A 69 -22.89 1.48 -11.31
N LYS A 70 -23.53 2.65 -11.22
CA LYS A 70 -23.10 3.72 -10.29
C LYS A 70 -23.19 3.27 -8.83
N ILE A 71 -24.33 2.73 -8.42
CA ILE A 71 -24.58 2.24 -7.06
C ILE A 71 -23.61 1.10 -6.72
N ASN A 72 -23.34 0.22 -7.68
CA ASN A 72 -22.40 -0.87 -7.47
C ASN A 72 -20.95 -0.40 -7.37
N ASN A 73 -20.55 0.64 -8.10
CA ASN A 73 -19.23 1.24 -7.95
C ASN A 73 -19.06 1.91 -6.58
N GLU A 74 -20.10 2.57 -6.05
CA GLU A 74 -20.07 3.13 -4.69
C GLU A 74 -19.93 2.03 -3.64
N ARG A 75 -20.70 0.93 -3.76
CA ARG A 75 -20.58 -0.24 -2.88
C ARG A 75 -19.23 -0.95 -3.01
N ARG A 76 -18.69 -1.05 -4.23
CA ARG A 76 -17.36 -1.61 -4.50
C ARG A 76 -16.28 -0.77 -3.85
N LEU A 77 -16.35 0.56 -3.97
CA LEU A 77 -15.43 1.49 -3.32
C LEU A 77 -15.48 1.34 -1.79
N LEU A 78 -16.69 1.28 -1.23
CA LEU A 78 -16.88 1.09 0.21
C LEU A 78 -16.30 -0.24 0.70
N ALA A 79 -16.56 -1.34 -0.02
CA ALA A 79 -15.98 -2.64 0.30
C ALA A 79 -14.44 -2.63 0.23
N LEU A 80 -13.86 -1.91 -0.73
CA LEU A 80 -12.41 -1.74 -0.84
C LEU A 80 -11.83 -0.90 0.29
N GLN A 81 -12.51 0.18 0.71
CA GLN A 81 -12.10 0.97 1.87
C GLN A 81 -11.97 0.07 3.11
N TYR A 82 -12.98 -0.77 3.39
CA TYR A 82 -12.90 -1.74 4.48
C TYR A 82 -11.77 -2.76 4.30
N ALA A 83 -11.60 -3.31 3.10
CA ALA A 83 -10.52 -4.27 2.84
C ALA A 83 -9.12 -3.66 3.03
N ILE A 84 -8.94 -2.39 2.68
CA ILE A 84 -7.69 -1.65 2.91
C ILE A 84 -7.43 -1.43 4.39
N LEU A 85 -8.48 -1.22 5.20
CA LEU A 85 -8.34 -1.11 6.65
C LEU A 85 -7.81 -2.39 7.31
N LEU A 86 -7.92 -3.54 6.63
CA LEU A 86 -7.38 -4.82 7.08
C LEU A 86 -5.90 -5.03 6.70
N LEU A 87 -5.35 -4.24 5.76
CA LEU A 87 -3.94 -4.32 5.40
C LEU A 87 -3.06 -3.81 6.55
N PRO A 88 -1.85 -4.37 6.74
CA PRO A 88 -0.85 -3.76 7.62
C PRO A 88 -0.59 -2.29 7.26
N ASP A 89 -0.23 -1.48 8.26
CA ASP A 89 -0.09 -0.03 8.08
C ASP A 89 0.99 0.30 7.05
N GLU A 90 2.10 -0.43 7.05
CA GLU A 90 3.19 -0.27 6.09
C GLU A 90 2.72 -0.56 4.66
N ASN A 91 2.02 -1.69 4.46
CA ASN A 91 1.47 -2.08 3.17
C ASN A 91 0.48 -1.03 2.65
N ARG A 92 -0.36 -0.49 3.54
CA ARG A 92 -1.36 0.53 3.23
C ARG A 92 -0.72 1.84 2.80
N LEU A 93 0.31 2.30 3.50
CA LEU A 93 1.06 3.51 3.16
C LEU A 93 1.72 3.40 1.80
N VAL A 94 2.43 2.29 1.57
CA VAL A 94 3.11 2.02 0.29
C VAL A 94 2.09 1.91 -0.84
N LEU A 95 0.96 1.22 -0.61
CA LEU A 95 -0.11 1.11 -1.60
C LEU A 95 -0.73 2.47 -1.92
N HIS A 96 -0.96 3.32 -0.92
CA HIS A 96 -1.49 4.68 -1.13
C HIS A 96 -0.56 5.51 -2.01
N LEU A 97 0.74 5.50 -1.71
CA LEU A 97 1.74 6.24 -2.47
C LEU A 97 1.82 5.74 -3.91
N LEU A 98 1.89 4.41 -4.09
CA LEU A 98 1.96 3.80 -5.42
C LEU A 98 0.71 4.12 -6.25
N LEU A 99 -0.50 3.91 -5.69
CA LEU A 99 -1.73 4.17 -6.42
C LEU A 99 -1.90 5.65 -6.77
N SER A 100 -1.45 6.55 -5.89
CA SER A 100 -1.48 8.00 -6.16
C SER A 100 -0.54 8.37 -7.31
N PHE A 101 0.68 7.84 -7.31
CA PHE A 101 1.62 7.99 -8.41
C PHE A 101 1.04 7.44 -9.74
N LEU A 102 0.48 6.24 -9.72
CA LEU A 102 -0.13 5.64 -10.92
C LEU A 102 -1.34 6.43 -11.42
N ASN A 103 -2.14 7.02 -10.52
CA ASN A 103 -3.24 7.90 -10.89
C ASN A 103 -2.74 9.18 -11.59
N ASP A 104 -1.62 9.73 -11.15
CA ASP A 104 -1.02 10.90 -11.81
C ASP A 104 -0.42 10.55 -13.19
N VAL A 105 0.18 9.36 -13.32
CA VAL A 105 0.61 8.84 -14.63
C VAL A 105 -0.59 8.64 -15.57
N SER A 106 -1.70 8.09 -15.06
CA SER A 106 -2.88 7.79 -15.88
C SER A 106 -3.61 9.04 -16.40
N LYS A 107 -3.56 10.15 -15.67
CA LYS A 107 -4.07 11.47 -16.13
C LYS A 107 -3.36 11.96 -17.40
N HIS A 108 -2.13 11.54 -17.63
CA HIS A 108 -1.34 11.88 -18.81
C HIS A 108 -1.42 10.81 -19.92
N SER A 109 -2.38 9.89 -19.83
CA SER A 109 -2.59 8.79 -20.80
C SER A 109 -2.70 9.23 -22.25
N LYS A 110 -3.18 10.43 -22.54
CA LYS A 110 -3.22 10.99 -23.91
C LYS A 110 -1.82 11.11 -24.54
N THR A 111 -0.79 11.33 -23.73
CA THR A 111 0.59 11.50 -24.18
C THR A 111 1.39 10.22 -23.97
N ASN A 112 1.34 9.62 -22.78
CA ASN A 112 2.16 8.46 -22.44
C ASN A 112 1.52 7.10 -22.79
N GLN A 113 0.27 7.08 -23.27
CA GLN A 113 -0.49 5.87 -23.64
C GLN A 113 -0.77 4.89 -22.47
N MET A 114 -0.55 5.30 -21.23
CA MET A 114 -0.75 4.48 -20.04
C MET A 114 -2.05 4.87 -19.33
N SER A 115 -3.16 4.27 -19.72
CA SER A 115 -4.42 4.33 -18.97
C SER A 115 -4.32 3.57 -17.64
N ALA A 116 -5.27 3.78 -16.73
CA ALA A 116 -5.32 3.04 -15.46
C ALA A 116 -5.33 1.52 -15.67
N ILE A 117 -6.04 1.03 -16.69
CA ILE A 117 -6.05 -0.39 -17.04
C ILE A 117 -4.69 -0.88 -17.55
N ASN A 118 -3.99 -0.11 -18.40
CA ASN A 118 -2.66 -0.49 -18.90
C ASN A 118 -1.64 -0.56 -17.76
N LEU A 119 -1.68 0.41 -16.83
CA LEU A 119 -0.85 0.40 -15.63
C LEU A 119 -1.19 -0.80 -14.75
N ALA A 120 -2.48 -1.09 -14.54
CA ALA A 120 -2.91 -2.23 -13.77
C ALA A 120 -2.45 -3.57 -14.37
N THR A 121 -2.47 -3.71 -15.70
CA THR A 121 -1.93 -4.91 -16.39
C THR A 121 -0.45 -5.12 -16.07
N CYS A 122 0.34 -4.06 -15.97
CA CYS A 122 1.76 -4.15 -15.65
C CYS A 122 2.04 -4.42 -14.16
N PHE A 123 1.23 -3.85 -13.25
CA PHE A 123 1.49 -3.90 -11.81
C PHE A 123 0.73 -5.00 -11.07
N ALA A 124 -0.43 -5.45 -11.54
CA ALA A 124 -1.22 -6.50 -10.86
C ALA A 124 -0.42 -7.80 -10.62
N PRO A 125 0.38 -8.32 -11.58
CA PRO A 125 1.22 -9.50 -11.35
C PRO A 125 2.26 -9.33 -10.24
N THR A 126 2.62 -8.09 -9.94
CA THR A 126 3.66 -7.73 -8.97
C THR A 126 3.07 -7.45 -7.57
N LEU A 127 1.83 -6.96 -7.49
CA LEU A 127 1.22 -6.53 -6.23
C LEU A 127 0.33 -7.60 -5.57
N PHE A 128 -0.24 -8.51 -6.35
CA PHE A 128 -1.14 -9.56 -5.86
C PHE A 128 -0.43 -10.90 -5.74
N SER A 129 -0.84 -11.68 -4.75
CA SER A 129 -0.49 -13.10 -4.67
C SER A 129 -1.57 -13.90 -5.39
N PHE A 130 -1.17 -14.57 -6.47
CA PHE A 130 -1.98 -15.61 -7.09
C PHE A 130 -1.62 -16.90 -6.38
N HIS A 131 -2.60 -17.54 -5.75
CA HIS A 131 -2.38 -18.79 -5.04
C HIS A 131 -2.05 -19.86 -6.08
N SER A 132 -0.75 -20.08 -6.32
CA SER A 132 -0.30 -21.36 -6.84
C SER A 132 -0.40 -22.34 -5.67
N TYR A 133 -1.61 -22.86 -5.42
CA TYR A 133 -1.79 -23.97 -4.50
C TYR A 133 -0.92 -25.11 -5.01
N ASN A 134 0.31 -25.22 -4.49
CA ASN A 134 1.30 -26.26 -4.70
C ASN A 134 1.31 -26.94 -6.09
N LYS A 135 2.35 -26.63 -6.88
CA LYS A 135 3.00 -27.47 -7.91
C LYS A 135 2.24 -28.77 -8.26
N LEU A 136 1.64 -28.83 -9.45
CA LEU A 136 1.50 -30.02 -10.33
C LEU A 136 0.61 -29.75 -11.58
N SER A 137 0.56 -28.52 -12.13
CA SER A 137 0.09 -28.39 -13.52
C SER A 137 1.21 -28.91 -14.42
N SER A 138 1.11 -30.17 -14.81
CA SER A 138 2.11 -30.96 -15.53
C SER A 138 2.52 -30.40 -16.90
N ASN A 139 1.98 -29.26 -17.34
CA ASN A 139 2.13 -28.80 -18.73
C ASN A 139 2.51 -27.32 -18.88
N GLY A 140 2.89 -26.61 -17.82
CA GLY A 140 3.36 -25.21 -17.92
C GLY A 140 2.32 -24.22 -18.47
N MET A 141 1.06 -24.64 -18.63
CA MET A 141 -0.05 -23.80 -19.05
C MET A 141 -0.75 -23.21 -17.82
N PRO A 142 -0.96 -21.88 -17.77
CA PRO A 142 -1.75 -21.27 -16.70
C PRO A 142 -3.17 -21.82 -16.76
N ASP A 143 -3.69 -22.25 -15.61
CA ASP A 143 -5.06 -22.75 -15.48
C ASP A 143 -6.04 -21.62 -15.85
N VAL A 144 -7.17 -21.94 -16.49
CA VAL A 144 -8.22 -20.96 -16.83
C VAL A 144 -8.64 -20.15 -15.61
N ARG A 145 -8.59 -20.76 -14.42
CA ARG A 145 -8.83 -20.09 -13.14
C ARG A 145 -7.78 -19.02 -12.81
N GLU A 146 -6.51 -19.31 -13.04
CA GLU A 146 -5.41 -18.36 -12.81
C GLU A 146 -5.52 -17.15 -13.74
N ILE A 147 -5.81 -17.38 -15.03
CA ILE A 147 -6.05 -16.30 -16.00
C ILE A 147 -7.22 -15.41 -15.55
N GLN A 148 -8.30 -16.02 -15.04
CA GLN A 148 -9.43 -15.27 -14.52
C GLN A 148 -9.07 -14.46 -13.27
N GLU A 149 -8.30 -15.01 -12.34
CA GLU A 149 -7.81 -14.29 -11.16
C GLU A 149 -6.92 -13.11 -11.54
N GLN A 150 -6.01 -13.30 -12.49
CA GLN A 150 -5.17 -12.22 -13.01
C GLN A 150 -6.01 -11.11 -13.64
N ARG A 151 -7.03 -11.43 -14.44
CA ARG A 151 -7.96 -10.42 -14.99
C ARG A 151 -8.68 -9.65 -13.89
N LYS A 152 -9.21 -10.36 -12.88
CA LYS A 152 -9.87 -9.72 -11.73
C LYS A 152 -8.92 -8.79 -10.98
N ALA A 153 -7.65 -9.18 -10.82
CA ALA A 153 -6.62 -8.38 -10.19
C ALA A 153 -6.33 -7.09 -11.00
N MET A 154 -6.27 -7.19 -12.32
CA MET A 154 -6.11 -6.03 -13.20
C MET A 154 -7.32 -5.09 -13.10
N ASP A 155 -8.54 -5.62 -13.14
CA ASP A 155 -9.76 -4.82 -13.11
C ASP A 155 -9.97 -4.11 -11.76
N ILE A 156 -9.66 -4.78 -10.65
CA ILE A 156 -9.75 -4.19 -9.31
C ILE A 156 -8.66 -3.14 -9.10
N LEU A 157 -7.43 -3.41 -9.55
CA LEU A 157 -6.34 -2.46 -9.44
C LEU A 157 -6.58 -1.22 -10.29
N ALA A 158 -7.11 -1.36 -11.52
CA ALA A 158 -7.48 -0.24 -12.36
C ALA A 158 -8.53 0.65 -11.68
N PHE A 159 -9.57 0.03 -11.10
CA PHE A 159 -10.59 0.76 -10.35
C PHE A 159 -10.00 1.50 -9.15
N MET A 160 -9.07 0.88 -8.42
CA MET A 160 -8.38 1.50 -7.29
C MET A 160 -7.51 2.69 -7.73
N ILE A 161 -6.81 2.58 -8.86
CA ILE A 161 -6.03 3.68 -9.44
C ILE A 161 -6.94 4.88 -9.75
N ASP A 162 -8.09 4.65 -10.38
CA ASP A 162 -9.01 5.74 -10.73
C ASP A 162 -9.66 6.41 -9.51
N HIS A 163 -9.88 5.65 -8.43
CA HIS A 163 -10.60 6.12 -7.24
C HIS A 163 -9.71 6.36 -6.01
N VAL A 164 -8.39 6.42 -6.19
CA VAL A 164 -7.40 6.48 -5.08
C VAL A 164 -7.68 7.60 -4.07
N ARG A 165 -8.18 8.75 -4.54
CA ARG A 165 -8.49 9.92 -3.68
C ARG A 165 -9.58 9.64 -2.65
N SER A 166 -10.56 8.81 -2.99
CA SER A 166 -11.65 8.44 -2.09
C SER A 166 -11.35 7.14 -1.36
N LEU A 167 -10.52 6.28 -1.94
CA LEU A 167 -10.24 4.92 -1.49
C LEU A 167 -9.60 4.83 -0.10
N PHE A 168 -8.84 5.84 0.31
CA PHE A 168 -8.16 5.88 1.62
C PHE A 168 -8.86 6.78 2.64
N ILE A 169 -10.06 7.26 2.32
CA ILE A 169 -10.91 7.99 3.26
C ILE A 169 -11.68 6.98 4.10
N VAL A 170 -11.70 7.18 5.43
CA VAL A 170 -12.47 6.34 6.35
C VAL A 170 -13.97 6.54 6.08
N PRO A 171 -14.76 5.47 5.86
CA PRO A 171 -16.20 5.58 5.66
C PRO A 171 -16.90 6.26 6.85
N ALA A 172 -17.89 7.09 6.57
CA ALA A 172 -18.63 7.82 7.60
C ALA A 172 -19.37 6.89 8.56
N GLU A 173 -19.84 5.74 8.06
CA GLU A 173 -20.52 4.71 8.85
C GLU A 173 -19.59 4.11 9.91
N LEU A 174 -18.33 3.86 9.55
CA LEU A 174 -17.33 3.36 10.50
C LEU A 174 -16.98 4.43 11.53
N HIS A 175 -16.83 5.68 11.09
CA HIS A 175 -16.60 6.80 11.99
C HIS A 175 -17.73 6.95 13.03
N GLN A 176 -18.99 6.79 12.61
CA GLN A 176 -20.14 6.81 13.51
C GLN A 176 -20.17 5.61 14.46
N ALA A 177 -19.92 4.39 13.96
CA ALA A 177 -19.92 3.18 14.78
C ALA A 177 -18.84 3.23 15.88
N CYS A 178 -17.65 3.76 15.58
CA CYS A 178 -16.59 3.95 16.56
C CYS A 178 -16.91 5.05 17.60
N HIS A 179 -17.63 6.11 17.20
CA HIS A 179 -18.00 7.20 18.11
C HIS A 179 -19.03 6.74 19.16
N PHE A 180 -19.98 5.88 18.79
CA PHE A 180 -20.94 5.32 19.74
C PHE A 180 -20.27 4.36 20.74
N SER A 181 -19.38 3.48 20.26
CA SER A 181 -18.74 2.51 21.15
C SER A 181 -17.80 3.16 22.18
N TYR A 182 -17.08 4.24 21.84
CA TYR A 182 -16.24 4.94 22.81
C TYR A 182 -17.04 5.60 23.93
N ILE A 183 -18.20 6.19 23.62
CA ILE A 183 -19.08 6.84 24.61
C ILE A 183 -19.81 5.81 25.48
N GLU A 184 -20.16 4.63 24.93
CA GLU A 184 -20.84 3.58 25.70
C GLU A 184 -19.88 2.67 26.49
N ILE A 185 -18.66 2.44 26.00
CA ILE A 185 -17.67 1.52 26.62
C ILE A 185 -16.65 2.27 27.49
N GLY A 186 -16.39 3.54 27.20
CA GLY A 186 -15.45 4.35 27.97
C GLY A 186 -16.15 5.07 29.12
N GLU A 187 -15.82 4.74 30.37
CA GLU A 187 -15.96 5.73 31.43
C GLU A 187 -15.08 6.94 31.08
N PRO A 188 -15.64 8.14 30.88
CA PRO A 188 -14.82 9.30 30.60
C PRO A 188 -13.90 9.54 31.80
N CYS A 189 -12.59 9.49 31.56
CA CYS A 189 -11.57 9.89 32.51
C CYS A 189 -11.88 11.31 33.01
N THR A 190 -12.01 11.52 34.32
CA THR A 190 -12.34 12.85 34.85
C THR A 190 -11.24 13.85 34.52
N LEU A 191 -11.57 15.14 34.50
CA LEU A 191 -10.57 16.20 34.24
C LEU A 191 -9.42 16.14 35.26
N GLU A 192 -9.70 15.74 36.50
CA GLU A 192 -8.72 15.54 37.58
C GLU A 192 -7.79 14.35 37.30
N GLU A 193 -8.35 13.24 36.80
CA GLU A 193 -7.62 12.03 36.42
C GLU A 193 -6.72 12.28 35.19
N LEU A 194 -7.20 13.06 34.22
CA LEU A 194 -6.43 13.54 33.07
C LEU A 194 -5.30 14.48 33.51
N SER A 195 -5.60 15.42 34.41
CA SER A 195 -4.62 16.35 34.97
C SER A 195 -3.52 15.61 35.71
N ARG A 196 -3.85 14.57 36.49
CA ARG A 196 -2.89 13.68 37.16
C ARG A 196 -1.94 12.99 36.18
N ARG A 197 -2.47 12.42 35.09
CA ARG A 197 -1.64 11.74 34.07
C ARG A 197 -0.70 12.69 33.34
N ILE A 198 -1.13 13.93 33.12
CA ILE A 198 -0.29 14.99 32.54
C ILE A 198 0.80 15.41 33.51
N THR A 199 0.49 15.52 34.81
CA THR A 199 1.51 15.81 35.83
C THR A 199 2.46 14.64 36.06
N ASP A 200 2.00 13.39 36.05
CA ASP A 200 2.85 12.21 36.26
C ASP A 200 3.83 11.99 35.10
N THR A 201 3.43 12.34 33.88
CA THR A 201 4.34 12.37 32.71
C THR A 201 5.28 13.58 32.74
N ALA A 202 4.88 14.69 33.35
CA ALA A 202 5.75 15.86 33.58
C ALA A 202 6.70 15.72 34.80
N ILE A 203 6.43 14.79 35.73
CA ILE A 203 7.26 14.54 36.93
C ILE A 203 8.47 13.61 36.63
N ILE A 204 8.53 12.99 35.45
CA ILE A 204 9.81 12.47 34.91
C ILE A 204 10.60 13.66 34.30
N SER A 205 11.03 14.53 35.21
CA SER A 205 12.05 15.57 35.13
C SER A 205 12.74 15.82 33.77
N PRO A 206 12.60 17.02 33.19
CA PRO A 206 13.67 17.64 32.42
C PRO A 206 14.65 18.33 33.40
N THR A 207 15.61 17.59 33.95
CA THR A 207 16.77 18.24 34.61
C THR A 207 17.97 18.22 33.68
N VAL A 208 18.08 19.31 32.93
CA VAL A 208 19.27 19.72 32.19
C VAL A 208 20.42 19.97 33.18
N ASN A 209 21.43 19.10 33.10
CA ASN A 209 22.84 19.45 32.83
C ASN A 209 23.67 20.15 33.94
N LYS A 210 24.70 19.45 34.47
CA LYS A 210 26.15 19.75 34.25
C LYS A 210 27.07 19.19 35.36
N SER A 211 28.13 18.53 34.89
CA SER A 211 29.49 18.47 35.47
C SER A 211 29.73 17.57 36.68
N ARG A 212 30.44 16.43 36.50
CA ARG A 212 31.92 16.34 36.45
C ARG A 212 32.42 14.88 36.46
N ARG A 213 33.48 14.66 35.66
CA ARG A 213 34.62 13.74 35.87
C ARG A 213 34.41 12.25 35.55
N TYR A 214 34.72 11.89 34.31
CA TYR A 214 35.61 10.74 34.09
C TYR A 214 37.06 11.21 34.03
N LEU A 215 37.84 10.50 34.83
CA LEU A 215 39.29 10.40 34.98
C LEU A 215 40.10 10.60 33.69
N THR A 216 41.09 11.50 33.73
CA THR A 216 42.41 11.25 33.13
C THR A 216 43.53 11.75 34.06
N ASN A 217 44.45 10.82 34.35
CA ASN A 217 45.83 10.92 34.81
C ASN A 217 46.21 11.63 36.12
N LYS A 218 46.51 10.77 37.10
CA LYS A 218 47.55 10.97 38.12
C LYS A 218 48.94 10.71 37.51
N ARG A 219 49.90 11.53 37.96
CA ARG A 219 51.35 11.27 38.15
C ARG A 219 52.22 11.34 36.88
N THR A 220 53.20 12.25 36.83
CA THR A 220 54.58 12.11 37.38
C THR A 220 55.21 10.78 37.03
#